data_AF-A0A840NNV7-F1
#
_entry.id   AF-A0A840NNV7-F1
#
_cell.length_a   1.000
_cell.length_b   1.000
_cell.length_c   1.000
_cell.angle_alpha   90.00
_cell.angle_beta   90.00
_cell.angle_gamma   90.00
#
_symmetry.space_group_name_H-M   'P 1'
#
loop_
_entity.id
_entity.type
_entity.pdbx_description
1 polymer ?
#
loop_
_entity_poly.entity_id
_entity_poly.type
_entity_poly.pdbx_seq_one_letter_code
_entity_poly.pdbx_strand_id
1 'polypeptide(L)' 'MLSKPFALSEMSDPSQIRVVLYSGDRMVHAPLNGIVDLMKDVLKSEIGDSLHAIDARLRELSAELEDLKQCQLETFT' A
#
# COMPACT_ATOMS: atom_id res chain seq x y z
N MET A 1 -15.84 -23.48 -30.06
CA MET A 1 -14.38 -23.33 -30.30
C MET A 1 -13.74 -22.94 -28.99
N LEU A 2 -12.94 -23.80 -28.38
CA LEU A 2 -12.07 -23.35 -27.28
C LEU A 2 -10.88 -22.66 -27.92
N SER A 3 -10.76 -21.35 -27.68
CA SER A 3 -9.56 -20.57 -28.00
C SER A 3 -8.36 -21.25 -27.35
N LYS A 4 -7.28 -21.43 -28.13
CA LYS A 4 -6.02 -21.92 -27.61
C LYS A 4 -5.58 -20.98 -26.47
N PRO A 5 -5.24 -21.49 -25.28
CA PRO A 5 -4.74 -20.63 -24.21
C PRO A 5 -3.53 -19.86 -24.71
N PHE A 6 -3.48 -18.56 -24.44
CA PHE A 6 -2.36 -17.70 -24.76
C PHE A 6 -1.94 -16.95 -23.50
N ALA A 7 -0.66 -16.61 -23.41
CA ALA A 7 -0.11 -15.86 -22.30
C ALA A 7 -0.49 -14.39 -22.39
N LEU A 8 -0.60 -13.72 -21.23
CA LEU A 8 -0.86 -12.28 -21.18
C LEU A 8 0.18 -11.45 -21.94
N SER A 9 1.43 -11.93 -21.99
CA SER A 9 2.52 -11.30 -22.74
C SER A 9 2.34 -11.36 -24.26
N GLU A 10 1.46 -12.23 -24.75
CA GLU A 10 1.15 -12.37 -26.18
C GLU A 10 0.00 -11.44 -26.62
N MET A 11 -0.60 -10.68 -25.68
CA MET A 11 -1.62 -9.70 -26.00
C MET A 11 -1.01 -8.42 -26.55
N SER A 12 -1.53 -7.94 -27.68
CA SER A 12 -1.16 -6.65 -28.26
C SER A 12 -1.62 -5.46 -27.42
N ASP A 13 -2.72 -5.62 -26.68
CA ASP A 13 -3.30 -4.58 -25.84
C ASP A 13 -3.82 -5.17 -24.51
N PRO A 14 -3.01 -5.13 -23.44
CA PRO A 14 -3.41 -5.60 -22.11
C PRO A 14 -4.60 -4.85 -21.50
N SER A 15 -4.96 -3.66 -22.01
CA SER A 15 -6.11 -2.89 -21.53
C SER A 15 -7.45 -3.57 -21.85
N GLN A 16 -7.45 -4.53 -22.77
CA GLN A 16 -8.64 -5.29 -23.16
C GLN A 16 -9.00 -6.41 -22.17
N ILE A 17 -8.13 -6.69 -21.19
CA ILE A 17 -8.41 -7.70 -20.18
C ILE A 17 -9.48 -7.16 -19.23
N ARG A 18 -10.61 -7.85 -19.20
CA ARG A 18 -11.73 -7.59 -18.30
C ARG A 18 -11.71 -8.64 -17.20
N VAL A 19 -11.85 -8.18 -15.96
CA VAL A 19 -11.98 -9.06 -14.80
C VAL A 19 -13.41 -8.97 -14.32
N VAL A 20 -13.94 -10.13 -13.93
CA VAL A 20 -15.23 -10.25 -13.25
C VAL A 20 -14.98 -10.68 -11.83
N LEU A 21 -15.49 -9.90 -10.88
CA LEU A 21 -15.45 -10.19 -9.45
C LEU A 21 -16.85 -10.60 -9.00
N TYR A 22 -16.96 -11.77 -8.37
CA TYR A 22 -18.19 -12.23 -7.76
C TYR A 22 -18.12 -12.01 -6.25
N SER A 23 -19.12 -11.34 -5.68
CA SER A 23 -19.26 -11.12 -4.25
C SER A 23 -20.72 -11.33 -3.85
N GLY A 24 -21.01 -12.48 -3.26
CA GLY A 24 -22.38 -12.91 -2.98
C GLY A 24 -23.21 -13.02 -4.26
N ASP A 25 -24.31 -12.27 -4.31
CA ASP A 25 -25.22 -12.14 -5.45
C ASP A 25 -24.81 -11.04 -6.44
N ARG A 26 -23.70 -10.34 -6.19
CA ARG A 26 -23.22 -9.22 -7.01
C ARG A 26 -22.08 -9.64 -7.91
N MET A 27 -22.14 -9.13 -9.14
CA MET A 27 -21.11 -9.29 -10.15
C MET A 27 -20.60 -7.90 -10.55
N VAL A 28 -19.30 -7.68 -10.40
CA VAL A 28 -18.65 -6.43 -10.79
C VAL A 28 -17.73 -6.72 -11.97
N HIS A 29 -17.83 -5.92 -13.01
CA HIS A 29 -16.94 -5.95 -14.16
C HIS A 29 -16.03 -4.72 -14.14
N ALA A 30 -14.74 -4.92 -14.27
CA ALA A 30 -13.78 -3.83 -14.36
C ALA A 30 -12.62 -4.22 -15.28
N PRO A 31 -11.98 -3.25 -15.95
CA PRO A 31 -10.76 -3.55 -16.68
C PRO A 31 -9.63 -3.87 -15.68
N LEU A 32 -8.76 -4.83 -16.02
CA LEU A 32 -7.72 -5.33 -15.12
C LEU A 32 -6.80 -4.21 -14.62
N ASN A 33 -6.41 -3.31 -15.52
CA ASN A 33 -5.57 -2.16 -15.18
C ASN A 33 -6.23 -1.27 -14.10
N GLY A 34 -7.54 -1.02 -14.19
CA GLY A 34 -8.27 -0.23 -13.21
C GLY A 34 -8.29 -0.87 -11.82
N ILE A 35 -8.40 -2.20 -11.74
CA ILE A 35 -8.28 -2.92 -10.46
C ILE A 35 -6.87 -2.80 -9.91
N VAL A 36 -5.85 -3.00 -10.75
CA VAL A 36 -4.44 -2.90 -10.35
C VAL A 36 -4.11 -1.51 -9.83
N ASP A 37 -4.60 -0.47 -10.49
CA ASP A 37 -4.37 0.92 -10.06
C ASP A 37 -5.08 1.23 -8.74
N LEU A 38 -6.32 0.77 -8.56
CA LEU A 38 -7.02 0.86 -7.27
C LEU A 38 -6.24 0.17 -6.15
N MET A 39 -5.71 -1.04 -6.39
CA MET A 39 -4.90 -1.76 -5.41
C MET A 39 -3.60 -1.02 -5.08
N LYS A 40 -2.93 -0.42 -6.08
CA LYS A 40 -1.73 0.39 -5.85
C LYS A 40 -2.03 1.59 -4.98
N ASP A 41 -3.15 2.27 -5.21
CA ASP A 41 -3.52 3.46 -4.46
C ASP A 41 -3.84 3.12 -3.00
N VAL A 42 -4.58 2.04 -2.76
CA VAL A 42 -4.84 1.53 -1.40
C VAL A 42 -3.54 1.14 -0.69
N LEU A 43 -2.65 0.41 -1.36
CA LEU A 43 -1.36 0.03 -0.77
C LEU A 43 -0.50 1.26 -0.47
N LYS A 44 -0.46 2.26 -1.37
CA LYS A 44 0.28 3.49 -1.14
C LYS A 44 -0.26 4.28 0.06
N SER A 45 -1.59 4.36 0.21
CA SER A 45 -2.17 5.07 1.36
C SER A 45 -1.90 4.32 2.66
N GLU A 46 -2.18 3.01 2.74
CA GLU A 46 -1.99 2.25 3.97
C GLU A 46 -0.53 2.20 4.41
N ILE A 47 0.38 1.97 3.47
CA ILE A 47 1.83 1.94 3.75
C ILE A 47 2.33 3.35 4.07
N GLY A 48 1.89 4.38 3.34
CA GLY A 48 2.27 5.77 3.57
C GLY A 48 1.87 6.25 4.95
N ASP A 49 0.62 6.01 5.35
CA ASP A 49 0.09 6.39 6.67
C ASP A 49 0.84 5.66 7.78
N SER A 50 1.10 4.36 7.61
CA SER A 50 1.86 3.56 8.57
C SER A 50 3.30 4.06 8.73
N LEU A 51 3.97 4.40 7.63
CA LEU A 51 5.33 4.95 7.65
C LEU A 51 5.36 6.31 8.36
N HIS A 52 4.39 7.18 8.09
CA HIS A 52 4.29 8.48 8.76
C HIS A 52 4.06 8.32 10.27
N ALA A 53 3.20 7.39 10.68
CA ALA A 53 2.96 7.11 12.09
C ALA A 53 4.22 6.60 12.80
N ILE A 54 5.01 5.73 12.13
CA ILE A 54 6.27 5.22 12.68
C ILE A 54 7.32 6.34 12.79
N ASP A 55 7.47 7.18 11.76
CA ASP A 55 8.41 8.31 11.78
C ASP A 55 8.09 9.30 12.92
N ALA A 56 6.80 9.60 13.12
CA ALA A 56 6.36 10.46 14.22
C ALA A 56 6.75 9.89 15.59
N ARG A 57 6.53 8.59 15.82
CA ARG A 57 6.89 7.93 17.08
C ARG A 57 8.40 7.87 17.30
N LEU A 58 9.19 7.68 16.23
CA LEU A 58 10.65 7.70 16.33
C LEU A 58 11.18 9.08 16.71
N ARG A 59 10.57 10.16 16.19
CA ARG A 59 10.94 11.53 16.56
C ARG A 59 10.59 11.85 18.00
N GLU A 60 9.39 11.47 18.43
CA GLU A 60 8.94 11.63 19.83
C GLU A 60 9.88 10.91 20.79
N LEU A 61 10.17 9.63 20.53
CA LEU A 61 11.08 8.84 21.36
C LEU A 61 12.51 9.41 21.36
N SER A 62 12.95 9.96 20.24
CA SER A 62 14.28 10.61 20.15
C SER A 62 14.33 11.88 21.01
N ALA A 63 13.26 12.69 20.99
CA ALA A 63 13.15 13.87 21.84
C ALA A 63 13.12 13.51 23.34
N GLU A 64 12.32 12.51 23.73
CA GLU A 64 12.28 12.02 25.11
C GLU A 64 13.66 11.53 25.60
N LEU A 65 14.42 10.86 24.73
CA LEU A 65 15.78 10.42 25.05
C LEU A 65 16.77 11.58 25.23
N GLU A 66 16.62 12.66 24.44
CA GLU A 66 17.42 13.87 24.61
C GLU A 66 17.09 14.60 25.92
N ASP A 67 15.80 14.76 26.23
CA ASP A 67 15.34 15.36 27.49
C ASP A 67 15.85 14.58 28.71
N LEU A 68 15.75 13.25 28.68
CA LEU A 68 16.25 12.38 29.75
C LEU A 68 17.77 12.51 29.94
N LYS A 69 18.54 12.62 28.85
CA LYS A 69 19.99 12.87 28.93
C LYS A 69 20.28 14.20 29.59
N GLN A 70 19.51 15.24 29.24
CA GLN A 70 19.70 16.57 29.80
C GLN A 70 19.37 16.62 31.30
N CYS A 71 18.27 16.00 31.73
CA CYS A 71 17.93 15.88 33.16
C CYS A 71 18.98 15.10 33.97
N GLN A 72 19.59 14.05 33.39
CA GLN A 72 20.68 13.34 34.07
C GLN A 72 21.89 14.24 34.29
N LEU A 73 22.28 15.05 33.30
CA LEU A 73 23.42 15.96 33.40
C LEU A 73 23.22 17.04 34.47
N GLU A 74 21.99 17.56 34.63
CA GLU A 74 21.65 18.56 35.65
C GLU A 74 21.61 17.98 37.08
N THR A 75 21.47 16.67 37.24
CA THR A 75 21.42 16.02 38.57
C THR A 75 22.83 15.81 39.17
N PHE A 76 23.91 15.93 38.38
CA PHE A 76 25.30 15.73 38.83
C PHE A 76 26.13 17.01 38.97
N THR A 77 25.52 18.19 38.83
CA THR A 77 26.10 19.52 39.06
C THR A 77 25.39 20.23 40.20
#